data_AF-A0A6I4LW74-F1
#
_entry.id   AF-A0A6I4LW74-F1
#
_cell.length_a   1.000
_cell.length_b   1.000
_cell.length_c   1.000
_cell.angle_alpha   90.00
_cell.angle_beta   90.00
_cell.angle_gamma   90.00
#
_symmetry.space_group_name_H-M   'P 1'
#
loop_
_entity.id
_entity.type
_entity.pdbx_description
1 polymer ?
#
loop_
_entity_poly.entity_id
_entity_poly.type
_entity_poly.pdbx_seq_one_letter_code
_entity_poly.pdbx_strand_id
1 'polypeptide(L)'
;MNFPVRHEKTKKPTNVSLDFELVAEARQLGINISQACETGLSEKVRSAKAEKWLRENKDALDWSNAYVEKHGIPLARYRMF
;
A
#
# COMPACT_ATOMS: atom_id res chain seq x y z
N MET A 1 -25.69 14.09 -21.57
CA MET A 1 -25.50 13.56 -20.20
C MET A 1 -24.26 12.67 -20.20
N ASN A 2 -23.20 13.09 -19.50
CA ASN A 2 -21.90 12.40 -19.49
C ASN A 2 -21.88 11.34 -18.38
N PHE A 3 -21.96 10.06 -18.74
CA PHE A 3 -21.87 8.97 -17.76
C PHE A 3 -20.40 8.78 -17.33
N PRO A 4 -20.08 8.71 -16.03
CA PRO A 4 -18.72 8.40 -15.59
C PRO A 4 -18.40 6.97 -16.00
N VAL A 5 -17.47 6.81 -16.94
CA VAL A 5 -16.93 5.50 -17.33
C VAL A 5 -16.23 4.93 -16.10
N ARG A 6 -16.85 3.95 -15.44
CA ARG A 6 -16.16 3.15 -14.42
C ARG A 6 -14.98 2.49 -15.12
N HIS A 7 -13.77 2.92 -14.81
CA HIS A 7 -12.58 2.12 -15.09
C HIS A 7 -12.68 0.86 -14.22
N GLU A 8 -13.40 -0.14 -14.73
CA GLU A 8 -13.30 -1.49 -14.22
C GLU A 8 -11.84 -1.90 -14.40
N LYS A 9 -11.11 -1.95 -13.27
CA LYS A 9 -9.74 -2.46 -13.28
C LYS A 9 -9.82 -3.85 -13.89
N THR A 10 -9.27 -4.01 -15.09
CA THR A 10 -9.27 -5.27 -15.83
C THR A 10 -8.52 -6.31 -15.01
N LYS A 11 -9.26 -7.12 -14.24
CA LYS A 11 -8.70 -8.20 -13.45
C LYS A 11 -8.27 -9.28 -14.42
N LYS A 12 -6.96 -9.52 -14.53
CA LYS A 12 -6.46 -10.66 -15.30
C LYS A 12 -6.56 -11.92 -14.42
N PRO A 13 -7.29 -12.97 -14.85
CA PRO A 13 -7.27 -14.24 -14.15
C PRO A 13 -5.83 -14.75 -14.15
N THR A 14 -5.26 -14.86 -12.95
CA THR A 14 -3.88 -15.31 -12.75
C THR A 14 -3.98 -16.67 -12.07
N ASN A 15 -3.49 -17.72 -12.74
CA ASN A 15 -3.47 -19.05 -12.13
C ASN A 15 -2.36 -19.06 -11.06
N VAL A 16 -2.74 -19.30 -9.81
CA VAL A 16 -1.82 -19.34 -8.68
C VAL A 16 -1.91 -20.71 -8.02
N SER A 17 -0.76 -21.31 -7.74
CA SER A 17 -0.70 -22.55 -6.96
C SER A 17 -0.77 -22.19 -5.48
N LEU A 18 -1.81 -22.64 -4.81
CA LEU A 18 -2.03 -22.48 -3.37
C LEU A 18 -2.12 -23.86 -2.73
N ASP A 19 -1.88 -23.89 -1.42
CA ASP A 19 -2.07 -25.10 -0.62
C ASP A 19 -3.52 -25.58 -0.67
N PHE A 20 -3.70 -26.89 -0.86
CA PHE A 20 -5.02 -27.48 -1.05
C PHE A 20 -5.86 -27.41 0.23
N GLU A 21 -5.25 -27.64 1.40
CA GLU A 21 -5.96 -27.61 2.68
C GLU A 21 -6.45 -26.19 2.99
N LEU A 22 -5.60 -25.19 2.72
CA LEU A 22 -5.97 -23.78 2.87
C LEU A 22 -7.12 -23.36 1.93
N VAL A 23 -7.10 -23.84 0.68
CA VAL A 23 -8.19 -23.57 -0.28
C VAL A 23 -9.49 -24.26 0.14
N ALA A 24 -9.40 -25.50 0.63
CA ALA A 24 -10.55 -26.25 1.12
C ALA A 24 -11.17 -25.59 2.35
N GLU A 25 -10.35 -25.13 3.30
CA GLU A 25 -10.80 -24.40 4.47
C GLU A 25 -11.43 -23.06 4.09
N ALA A 26 -10.79 -22.28 3.22
CA ALA A 26 -11.34 -21.03 2.72
C ALA A 26 -12.71 -21.22 2.03
N ARG A 27 -12.88 -22.31 1.26
CA ARG A 27 -14.16 -22.68 0.64
C ARG A 27 -15.22 -23.03 1.68
N GLN A 28 -14.88 -23.80 2.71
CA GLN A 28 -15.80 -24.16 3.81
C GLN A 28 -16.25 -22.92 4.60
N LEU A 29 -15.35 -21.96 4.80
CA LEU A 29 -15.62 -20.70 5.49
C LEU A 29 -16.30 -19.65 4.60
N GLY A 30 -16.56 -19.95 3.32
CA GLY A 30 -17.17 -19.01 2.38
C GLY A 30 -16.29 -17.82 2.00
N ILE A 31 -14.98 -17.93 2.18
CA ILE A 31 -14.01 -16.88 1.88
C ILE A 31 -13.81 -16.78 0.36
N ASN A 32 -13.90 -15.56 -0.17
CA ASN A 32 -13.59 -15.29 -1.57
C ASN A 32 -12.07 -15.26 -1.76
N ILE A 33 -11.51 -16.39 -2.19
CA ILE A 33 -10.06 -16.57 -2.39
C ILE A 33 -9.46 -15.51 -3.33
N SER A 34 -10.18 -15.14 -4.40
CA SER A 34 -9.69 -14.11 -5.34
C SER A 34 -9.56 -12.75 -4.66
N GLN A 35 -10.55 -12.37 -3.85
CA GLN A 35 -10.51 -11.11 -3.10
C GLN A 35 -9.43 -11.15 -2.00
N ALA A 36 -9.31 -12.26 -1.27
CA ALA A 36 -8.29 -12.43 -0.25
C ALA A 36 -6.86 -12.33 -0.83
N CYS A 37 -6.62 -12.99 -1.97
CA CYS A 37 -5.38 -12.89 -2.70
C CYS A 37 -5.10 -11.47 -3.20
N GLU A 38 -6.11 -10.76 -3.74
CA GLU A 38 -5.96 -9.38 -4.20
C GLU A 38 -5.58 -8.44 -3.04
N THR A 39 -6.24 -8.57 -1.89
CA THR A 39 -5.92 -7.79 -0.69
C THR A 39 -4.50 -8.08 -0.20
N GLY A 40 -4.15 -9.34 0.01
CA GLY A 40 -2.82 -9.73 0.51
C GLY A 40 -1.70 -9.33 -0.44
N LEU A 41 -1.92 -9.46 -1.76
CA LEU A 41 -0.97 -9.02 -2.78
C LEU A 41 -0.83 -7.49 -2.79
N SER A 42 -1.94 -6.77 -2.70
CA SER A 42 -1.95 -5.30 -2.65
C SER A 42 -1.18 -4.78 -1.43
N GLU A 43 -1.39 -5.39 -0.26
CA GLU A 43 -0.67 -5.05 0.97
C GLU A 43 0.83 -5.32 0.85
N LYS A 44 1.23 -6.50 0.35
CA LYS A 44 2.64 -6.82 0.12
C LYS A 44 3.30 -5.88 -0.88
N VAL A 45 2.63 -5.55 -1.97
CA VAL A 45 3.13 -4.58 -2.97
C VAL A 45 3.25 -3.19 -2.36
N ARG A 46 2.29 -2.77 -1.55
CA ARG A 46 2.32 -1.47 -0.87
C ARG A 46 3.48 -1.40 0.12
N SER A 47 3.70 -2.42 0.93
CA SER A 47 4.83 -2.48 1.86
C SER A 47 6.16 -2.45 1.11
N ALA A 48 6.32 -3.28 0.08
CA ALA A 48 7.55 -3.28 -0.72
C ALA A 48 7.82 -1.93 -1.40
N LYS A 49 6.77 -1.25 -1.89
CA LYS A 49 6.90 0.12 -2.44
C LYS A 49 7.28 1.12 -1.36
N ALA A 50 6.69 1.03 -0.17
CA ALA A 50 7.03 1.91 0.95
C ALA A 50 8.48 1.70 1.41
N GLU A 51 8.95 0.45 1.50
CA GLU A 51 10.33 0.12 1.83
C GLU A 51 11.31 0.65 0.78
N LYS A 52 10.97 0.49 -0.51
CA LYS A 52 11.76 1.04 -1.61
C LYS A 52 11.81 2.56 -1.53
N TRP A 53 10.65 3.21 -1.34
CA TRP A 53 10.56 4.65 -1.20
C TRP A 53 11.37 5.16 0.01
N LEU A 54 11.26 4.51 1.16
CA LEU A 54 12.04 4.82 2.36
C LEU A 54 13.54 4.70 2.10
N ARG A 55 13.98 3.67 1.37
CA ARG A 55 15.39 3.50 1.01
C ARG A 55 15.87 4.60 0.08
N GLU A 56 15.09 4.96 -0.92
CA GLU A 56 15.44 6.02 -1.88
C GLU A 56 15.38 7.43 -1.26
N ASN A 57 14.45 7.67 -0.34
CA ASN A 57 14.24 8.98 0.28
C ASN A 57 14.97 9.11 1.62
N LYS A 58 15.76 8.11 2.03
CA LYS A 58 16.47 8.12 3.31
C LYS A 58 17.40 9.33 3.42
N ASP A 59 18.13 9.64 2.35
CA ASP A 59 19.05 10.78 2.29
C ASP A 59 18.31 12.13 2.36
N ALA A 60 17.18 12.23 1.64
CA ALA A 60 16.33 13.42 1.66
C ALA A 60 15.66 13.64 3.03
N LEU A 61 15.24 12.56 3.69
CA LEU A 61 14.67 12.60 5.04
C LEU A 61 15.73 12.95 6.07
N ASP A 62 16.95 12.41 5.96
CA ASP A 62 18.08 12.73 6.84
C ASP A 62 18.45 14.22 6.73
N TRP A 63 18.60 14.73 5.51
CA TRP A 63 18.85 16.15 5.27
C TRP A 63 17.73 17.04 5.81
N SER A 64 16.47 16.65 5.59
CA SER A 64 15.32 17.38 6.11
C SER A 64 15.26 17.36 7.64
N ASN A 65 15.59 16.24 8.27
CA ASN A 65 15.67 16.11 9.72
C ASN A 65 16.80 16.97 10.29
N ALA A 66 17.99 16.89 9.71
CA ALA A 66 19.15 17.70 10.09
C ALA A 66 18.87 19.21 9.94
N TYR A 67 18.14 19.60 8.90
CA TYR A 67 17.70 20.99 8.70
C TYR A 67 16.74 21.43 9.82
N VAL A 68 15.76 20.60 10.18
CA VAL A 68 14.80 20.89 11.27
C VAL A 68 15.49 20.89 12.64
N GLU A 69 16.45 20.02 12.91
CA GLU A 69 17.23 20.05 14.16
C GLU A 69 18.06 21.33 14.26
N LYS A 70 18.65 21.78 13.15
CA LYS A 70 19.52 22.96 13.14
C LYS A 70 18.75 24.28 13.12
N HIS A 71 17.61 24.34 12.44
CA HIS A 71 16.85 25.57 12.21
C HIS A 71 15.51 25.63 12.95
N GLY A 72 15.14 24.56 13.67
CA GLY A 72 13.82 24.39 14.26
C GLY A 72 12.76 24.08 13.20
N ILE A 73 11.54 23.84 13.65
CA ILE A 73 10.42 23.55 12.74
C ILE A 73 10.02 24.87 12.06
N PRO A 74 10.17 25.00 10.73
CA PRO A 74 9.75 26.21 10.03
C PRO A 74 8.26 26.43 10.27
N LEU A 75 7.90 27.70 10.52
CA LEU A 75 6.51 28.14 10.78
C LEU A 75 5.88 27.65 12.09
N ALA A 76 6.65 27.04 13.02
CA ALA A 76 6.13 26.68 14.36
C ALA A 76 5.49 27.88 15.09
N ARG A 77 6.01 29.08 14.86
CA ARG A 77 5.49 30.37 15.38
C ARG A 77 4.08 30.76 14.90
N TYR A 78 3.52 30.07 13.90
CA TYR A 78 2.16 30.30 13.39
C TYR A 78 1.19 29.16 13.72
N ARG A 79 1.61 28.17 14.51
CA ARG A 79 0.75 27.07 14.94
C ARG A 79 -0.17 27.55 16.05
N MET A 80 -1.37 28.01 15.69
CA MET A 80 -2.49 28.19 16.64
C MET A 80 -3.01 26.81 17.05
N PHE A 81 -3.09 26.59 18.36
CA PHE A 81 -3.62 25.39 19.02
C PHE A 81 -5.13 25.41 19.10
#